data_AF-A0A1M7BKK7-F1
#
_entry.id   AF-A0A1M7BKK7-F1
#
_cell.length_a   1.000
_cell.length_b   1.000
_cell.length_c   1.000
_cell.angle_alpha   90.00
_cell.angle_beta   90.00
_cell.angle_gamma   90.00
#
_symmetry.space_group_name_H-M   'P 1'
#
loop_
_entity.id
_entity.type
_entity.pdbx_description
1 polymer ?
#
loop_
_entity_poly.entity_id
_entity_poly.type
_entity_poly.pdbx_seq_one_letter_code
_entity_poly.pdbx_strand_id
1 'polypeptide(L)'
;MKKIFGIIAFALAGIAFAQDGASDENVTKGPYEPVATEVTQAKNSDDDPLPAPKRPTYNFASFGLGFSVWHNWEDSRKNPKRDWDQGVVFHYGRIWEMTTHGAITFMNNANGSYETHWQWHETALIGGRYFFADQVFSPYVGMGLGVGVEMDFHFDKFSEAFAIGPAGGLEAGLIIFRTSTTQLEVGAAYDMLLDGFDFGRHFGSFSFYLAINY
;
A
#
# COMPACT_ATOMS: atom_id res chain seq x y z
N MET A 1 -23.10 -14.80 -28.11
CA MET A 1 -22.63 -15.68 -27.01
C MET A 1 -22.10 -14.79 -25.89
N LYS A 2 -22.78 -14.76 -24.74
CA LYS A 2 -22.37 -13.98 -23.56
C LYS A 2 -21.21 -14.72 -22.89
N LYS A 3 -20.00 -14.16 -22.89
CA LYS A 3 -18.88 -14.67 -22.10
C LYS A 3 -18.77 -13.83 -20.83
N ILE A 4 -19.12 -14.46 -19.71
CA ILE A 4 -18.84 -13.97 -18.36
C ILE A 4 -17.35 -14.21 -18.15
N PHE A 5 -16.54 -13.14 -18.18
CA PHE A 5 -15.15 -13.21 -17.79
C PHE A 5 -15.08 -12.98 -16.28
N GLY A 6 -14.79 -14.06 -15.55
CA GLY A 6 -14.52 -14.00 -14.12
C GLY A 6 -13.28 -13.17 -13.87
N ILE A 7 -13.44 -12.12 -13.07
CA ILE A 7 -12.36 -11.33 -12.52
C ILE A 7 -11.59 -12.25 -11.57
N ILE A 8 -10.43 -12.75 -12.00
CA ILE A 8 -9.47 -13.38 -11.10
C ILE A 8 -8.63 -12.23 -10.53
N ALA A 9 -9.11 -11.64 -9.45
CA ALA A 9 -8.31 -10.73 -8.64
C ALA A 9 -7.29 -11.59 -7.86
N PHE A 10 -6.04 -11.62 -8.33
CA PHE A 10 -4.92 -11.94 -7.45
C PHE A 10 -4.58 -10.68 -6.67
N ALA A 11 -5.37 -10.38 -5.63
CA ALA A 11 -4.88 -9.43 -4.64
C ALA A 11 -3.60 -10.04 -4.05
N LEU A 12 -2.51 -9.26 -3.98
CA LEU A 12 -1.44 -9.51 -3.02
C LEU A 12 -1.97 -9.27 -1.59
N ALA A 13 -2.99 -10.04 -1.20
CA ALA A 13 -3.54 -10.10 0.14
C ALA A 13 -2.86 -11.27 0.86
N GLY A 14 -1.84 -10.97 1.65
CA GLY A 14 -1.22 -12.02 2.45
C GLY A 14 0.12 -11.74 3.10
N ILE A 15 0.35 -10.55 3.67
CA ILE A 15 1.19 -10.49 4.88
C ILE A 15 0.24 -10.31 6.04
N ALA A 16 -0.29 -11.45 6.50
CA ALA A 16 -1.02 -11.55 7.74
C ALA A 16 -0.05 -11.23 8.89
N PHE A 17 -0.06 -9.99 9.38
CA PHE A 17 0.26 -9.78 10.78
C PHE A 17 -0.90 -10.36 11.56
N ALA A 18 -0.65 -11.53 12.17
CA ALA A 18 -1.58 -12.20 13.05
C ALA A 18 -2.13 -11.19 14.07
N GLN A 19 -3.43 -10.96 13.97
CA GLN A 19 -4.24 -10.54 15.11
C GLN A 19 -4.23 -11.75 16.05
N ASP A 20 -3.49 -11.66 17.16
CA ASP A 20 -3.65 -12.56 18.31
C ASP A 20 -5.07 -12.34 18.87
N GLY A 21 -6.04 -12.98 18.24
CA GLY A 21 -7.35 -13.24 18.79
C GLY A 21 -7.24 -14.47 19.68
N ALA A 22 -6.91 -14.25 20.95
CA ALA A 22 -7.00 -15.27 21.97
C ALA A 22 -8.45 -15.77 22.08
N SER A 23 -8.72 -16.97 21.56
CA SER A 23 -9.85 -17.79 21.95
C SER A 23 -9.31 -19.11 22.49
N ASP A 24 -8.99 -19.11 23.78
CA ASP A 24 -8.63 -20.31 24.53
C ASP A 24 -9.91 -21.09 24.88
N GLU A 25 -10.12 -22.22 24.21
CA GLU A 25 -10.89 -23.31 24.80
C GLU A 25 -9.96 -24.48 25.16
N ASN A 26 -9.80 -24.63 26.49
CA ASN A 26 -9.55 -25.87 27.23
C ASN A 26 -8.36 -26.75 26.83
N VAL A 27 -7.21 -26.45 27.45
CA VAL A 27 -6.23 -27.48 27.83
C VAL A 27 -6.10 -27.52 29.36
N THR A 28 -6.28 -28.73 29.88
CA THR A 28 -6.41 -29.14 31.28
C THR A 28 -5.37 -28.58 32.26
N LYS A 29 -5.87 -28.12 33.42
CA LYS A 29 -5.11 -27.66 34.59
C LYS A 29 -4.22 -28.77 35.19
N GLY A 30 -2.94 -28.44 35.42
CA GLY A 30 -2.09 -29.05 36.46
C GLY A 30 -1.51 -27.94 37.35
N PRO A 31 -1.26 -28.18 38.65
CA PRO A 31 -0.78 -27.14 39.55
C PRO A 31 0.73 -26.96 39.36
N TYR A 32 1.13 -25.95 38.61
CA TYR A 32 2.50 -25.43 38.67
C TYR A 32 2.46 -24.07 39.36
N GLU A 33 3.05 -24.03 40.55
CA GLU A 33 3.33 -22.80 41.27
C GLU A 33 4.19 -21.88 40.38
N PRO A 34 3.90 -20.57 40.31
CA PRO A 34 4.71 -19.66 39.53
C PRO A 34 6.09 -19.54 40.18
N VAL A 35 7.12 -20.05 39.50
CA VAL A 35 8.51 -19.71 39.82
C VAL A 35 8.68 -18.23 39.54
N ALA A 36 8.77 -17.42 40.60
CA ALA A 36 9.11 -16.02 40.51
C ALA A 36 10.47 -15.90 39.82
N THR A 37 10.47 -15.48 38.56
CA THR A 37 11.69 -15.07 37.88
C THR A 37 12.02 -13.70 38.45
N GLU A 38 12.97 -13.65 39.39
CA GLU A 38 13.52 -12.38 39.85
C GLU A 38 14.16 -11.69 38.65
N VAL A 39 13.44 -10.72 38.09
CA VAL A 39 14.00 -9.77 37.14
C VAL A 39 15.09 -9.04 37.91
N THR A 40 16.35 -9.33 37.59
CA THR A 40 17.48 -8.56 38.10
C THR A 40 17.28 -7.13 37.61
N GLN A 41 16.78 -6.25 38.49
CA GLN A 41 16.73 -4.83 38.21
C GLN A 41 18.16 -4.39 37.96
N ALA A 42 18.42 -3.88 36.75
CA ALA A 42 19.61 -3.09 36.51
C ALA A 42 19.64 -1.98 37.56
N LYS A 43 20.79 -1.79 38.21
CA LYS A 43 21.02 -0.71 39.17
C LYS A 43 20.62 0.60 38.49
N ASN A 44 19.47 1.15 38.88
CA ASN A 44 19.07 2.49 38.47
C ASN A 44 20.16 3.43 38.95
N SER A 45 20.81 4.11 38.02
CA SER A 45 21.47 5.36 38.38
C SER A 45 20.35 6.35 38.63
N ASP A 46 20.32 7.00 39.81
CA ASP A 46 19.25 7.92 40.20
C ASP A 46 19.16 9.18 39.29
N ASP A 47 20.02 9.27 38.27
CA ASP A 47 20.12 10.34 37.29
C ASP A 47 19.63 9.96 35.89
N ASP A 48 19.18 8.72 35.65
CA ASP A 48 18.63 8.35 34.34
C ASP A 48 17.23 8.96 34.14
N PRO A 49 17.05 9.89 33.17
CA PRO A 49 15.75 10.47 32.92
C PRO A 49 14.76 9.37 32.54
N LEU A 50 13.61 9.36 33.21
CA LEU A 50 12.52 8.44 32.91
C LEU A 50 12.25 8.44 31.39
N PRO A 51 12.06 7.26 30.77
CA PRO A 51 11.78 7.18 29.35
C PRO A 51 10.57 8.03 29.01
N ALA A 52 10.71 8.90 28.00
CA ALA A 52 9.64 9.79 27.58
C ALA A 52 8.35 9.00 27.30
N PRO A 53 7.17 9.51 27.69
CA PRO A 53 5.92 8.80 27.50
C PRO A 53 5.71 8.49 26.01
N LYS A 54 5.43 7.22 25.71
CA LYS A 54 5.16 6.76 24.35
C LYS A 54 3.89 7.45 23.83
N ARG A 55 4.04 8.21 22.74
CA ARG A 55 2.92 8.87 22.06
C ARG A 55 1.94 7.82 21.48
N PRO A 56 0.62 8.10 21.45
CA PRO A 56 -0.32 7.28 20.69
C PRO A 56 0.09 7.19 19.20
N THR A 57 0.15 5.95 18.69
CA THR A 57 0.26 5.64 17.27
C THR A 57 -1.13 5.32 16.77
N TYR A 58 -1.58 6.01 15.72
CA TYR A 58 -2.86 5.70 15.07
C TYR A 58 -2.62 4.78 13.88
N ASN A 59 -3.47 3.77 13.74
CA ASN A 59 -3.34 2.75 12.71
C ASN A 59 -4.63 2.72 11.92
N PHE A 60 -4.55 3.02 10.62
CA PHE A 60 -5.70 3.07 9.74
C PHE A 60 -5.59 2.00 8.66
N ALA A 61 -6.71 1.34 8.35
CA ALA A 61 -6.91 0.71 7.05
C ALA A 61 -7.44 1.78 6.08
N SER A 62 -6.90 1.81 4.87
CA SER A 62 -7.33 2.69 3.78
C SER A 62 -8.00 1.85 2.69
N PHE A 63 -9.16 2.30 2.23
CA PHE A 63 -9.84 1.76 1.05
C PHE A 63 -10.35 2.89 0.18
N GLY A 64 -10.02 2.84 -1.11
CA GLY A 64 -10.39 3.86 -2.06
C GLY A 64 -10.64 3.34 -3.46
N LEU A 65 -11.34 4.18 -4.22
CA LEU A 65 -11.68 3.95 -5.61
C LEU A 65 -11.43 5.24 -6.40
N GLY A 66 -11.04 5.07 -7.65
CA GLY A 66 -10.68 6.20 -8.48
C GLY A 66 -10.53 5.87 -9.96
N PHE A 67 -9.99 6.86 -10.66
CA PHE A 67 -9.63 6.74 -12.07
C PHE A 67 -8.11 6.74 -12.20
N SER A 68 -7.62 6.06 -13.23
CA SER A 68 -6.21 6.03 -13.55
C SER A 68 -5.98 6.35 -15.02
N VAL A 69 -4.79 6.90 -15.30
CA VAL A 69 -4.25 7.08 -16.63
C VAL A 69 -2.91 6.36 -16.64
N TRP A 70 -2.88 5.24 -17.35
CA TRP A 70 -1.74 4.34 -17.41
C TRP A 70 -0.93 4.62 -18.68
N HIS A 71 0.41 4.50 -18.59
CA HIS A 71 1.30 4.39 -19.74
C HIS A 71 2.23 3.17 -19.71
N ASN A 72 2.48 2.61 -20.90
CA ASN A 72 3.40 1.49 -21.14
C ASN A 72 4.76 1.99 -21.70
N TRP A 73 5.82 1.19 -21.62
CA TRP A 73 7.14 1.53 -22.14
C TRP A 73 7.17 1.60 -23.67
N GLU A 74 8.03 2.47 -24.21
CA GLU A 74 8.19 2.66 -25.65
C GLU A 74 9.13 1.60 -26.23
N ASP A 75 8.63 0.79 -27.18
CA ASP A 75 9.43 -0.17 -27.95
C ASP A 75 9.38 0.18 -29.44
N SER A 76 10.54 0.52 -30.01
CA SER A 76 10.74 0.72 -31.45
C SER A 76 10.20 -0.40 -32.36
N ARG A 77 9.99 -1.62 -31.85
CA ARG A 77 9.48 -2.76 -32.62
C ARG A 77 8.03 -3.14 -32.33
N LYS A 78 7.56 -2.99 -31.08
CA LYS A 78 6.25 -3.48 -30.64
C LYS A 78 5.31 -2.40 -30.09
N ASN A 79 5.86 -1.30 -29.58
CA ASN A 79 5.12 -0.15 -29.03
C ASN A 79 5.80 1.18 -29.42
N PRO A 80 5.75 1.57 -30.71
CA PRO A 80 6.58 2.65 -31.26
C PRO A 80 6.21 4.05 -30.74
N LYS A 81 5.14 4.17 -29.95
CA LYS A 81 4.77 5.37 -29.19
C LYS A 81 4.22 4.93 -27.85
N ARG A 82 4.51 5.69 -26.80
CA ARG A 82 3.94 5.45 -25.47
C ARG A 82 2.41 5.55 -25.51
N ASP A 83 1.76 4.40 -25.38
CA ASP A 83 0.31 4.30 -25.28
C ASP A 83 -0.17 4.76 -23.91
N TRP A 84 -1.31 5.45 -23.91
CA TRP A 84 -1.96 5.97 -22.71
C TRP A 84 -3.39 5.49 -22.67
N ASP A 85 -3.73 4.75 -21.62
CA ASP A 85 -5.05 4.14 -21.46
C ASP A 85 -5.73 4.65 -20.19
N GLN A 86 -7.04 4.87 -20.27
CA GLN A 86 -7.85 5.20 -19.11
C GLN A 86 -8.28 3.94 -18.37
N GLY A 87 -8.25 4.03 -17.05
CA GLY A 87 -8.55 2.91 -16.17
C GLY A 87 -9.27 3.32 -14.89
N VAL A 88 -9.52 2.31 -14.08
CA VAL A 88 -9.96 2.46 -12.69
C VAL A 88 -8.82 2.05 -11.76
N VAL A 89 -8.77 2.67 -10.58
CA VAL A 89 -7.86 2.27 -9.51
C VAL A 89 -8.66 1.82 -8.29
N PHE A 90 -8.26 0.68 -7.74
CA PHE A 90 -8.59 0.25 -6.40
C PHE A 90 -7.38 0.54 -5.51
N HIS A 91 -7.56 1.41 -4.53
CA HIS A 91 -6.54 1.81 -3.58
C HIS A 91 -6.78 1.08 -2.26
N TYR A 92 -5.78 0.37 -1.77
CA TYR A 92 -5.79 -0.25 -0.45
C TYR A 92 -4.54 0.15 0.32
N GLY A 93 -4.64 0.34 1.63
CA GLY A 93 -3.45 0.61 2.42
C GLY A 93 -3.56 0.38 3.91
N ARG A 94 -2.40 0.44 4.56
CA ARG A 94 -2.24 0.54 6.02
C ARG A 94 -1.38 1.76 6.32
N ILE A 95 -1.85 2.60 7.22
CA ILE A 95 -1.19 3.85 7.61
C ILE A 95 -0.92 3.78 9.11
N TRP A 96 0.36 3.86 9.49
CA TRP A 96 0.80 3.93 10.88
C TRP A 96 1.30 5.35 11.16
N GLU A 97 0.46 6.20 11.75
CA GLU A 97 0.83 7.56 12.13
C GLU A 97 1.75 7.55 13.36
N MET A 98 3.04 7.66 13.10
CA MET A 98 4.09 7.66 14.12
C MET A 98 4.22 9.03 14.80
N THR A 99 3.95 10.12 14.08
CA THR A 99 4.03 11.51 14.57
C THR A 99 2.89 12.37 14.00
N THR A 100 2.77 13.64 14.42
CA THR A 100 1.76 14.57 13.86
C THR A 100 2.05 14.91 12.41
N HIS A 101 3.29 14.71 11.96
CA HIS A 101 3.71 15.05 10.60
C HIS A 101 4.19 13.84 9.80
N GLY A 102 4.19 12.63 10.37
CA GLY A 102 4.84 11.48 9.76
C GLY A 102 4.09 10.18 10.01
N ALA A 103 3.87 9.42 8.94
CA ALA A 103 3.37 8.06 8.98
C ALA A 103 4.27 7.13 8.19
N ILE A 104 4.32 5.86 8.61
CA ILE A 104 4.78 4.75 7.79
C ILE A 104 3.56 4.19 7.06
N THR A 105 3.74 3.76 5.82
CA THR A 105 2.65 3.27 5.00
C THR A 105 2.97 1.94 4.33
N PHE A 106 1.93 1.14 4.14
CA PHE A 106 1.87 0.07 3.15
C PHE A 106 0.73 0.41 2.20
N MET A 107 1.01 0.64 0.92
CA MET A 107 0.04 1.05 -0.09
C MET A 107 0.02 0.04 -1.23
N ASN A 108 -1.18 -0.33 -1.66
CA ASN A 108 -1.42 -1.19 -2.81
C ASN A 108 -2.38 -0.49 -3.77
N ASN A 109 -1.93 -0.29 -5.01
CA ASN A 109 -2.73 0.30 -6.06
C ASN A 109 -2.93 -0.73 -7.16
N ALA A 110 -4.15 -1.25 -7.28
CA ALA A 110 -4.56 -2.14 -8.35
C ALA A 110 -5.30 -1.35 -9.42
N ASN A 111 -4.73 -1.28 -10.62
CA ASN A 111 -5.19 -0.50 -11.74
C ASN A 111 -5.68 -1.43 -12.84
N GLY A 112 -6.83 -1.13 -13.43
CA GLY A 112 -7.36 -1.88 -14.57
C GLY A 112 -7.71 -0.95 -15.73
N SER A 113 -7.11 -1.16 -16.91
CA SER A 113 -7.53 -0.51 -18.16
C SER A 113 -8.72 -1.24 -18.77
N TYR A 114 -9.63 -0.48 -19.38
CA TYR A 114 -10.83 -1.01 -20.05
C TYR A 114 -11.09 -0.40 -21.42
N GLU A 115 -10.24 0.51 -21.91
CA GLU A 115 -10.53 1.30 -23.10
C GLU A 115 -10.22 0.51 -24.38
N THR A 116 -8.99 0.02 -24.51
CA THR A 116 -8.52 -0.65 -25.74
C THR A 116 -8.38 -2.15 -25.56
N HIS A 117 -7.77 -2.59 -24.46
CA HIS A 117 -7.59 -3.99 -24.09
C HIS A 117 -7.70 -4.13 -22.57
N TRP A 118 -8.13 -5.30 -22.08
CA TRP A 118 -8.09 -5.54 -20.64
C TRP A 118 -6.65 -5.70 -20.21
N GLN A 119 -6.25 -4.91 -19.23
CA GLN A 119 -4.90 -4.92 -18.73
C GLN A 119 -4.91 -4.58 -17.22
N TRP A 120 -3.96 -5.12 -16.46
CA TRP A 120 -3.93 -5.03 -15.01
C TRP A 120 -2.53 -4.67 -14.50
N HIS A 121 -2.44 -3.63 -13.68
CA HIS A 121 -1.19 -3.18 -13.05
C HIS A 121 -1.39 -3.03 -11.54
N GLU A 122 -0.64 -3.78 -10.74
CA GLU A 122 -0.73 -3.75 -9.28
C GLU A 122 0.63 -3.53 -8.64
N THR A 123 0.72 -2.57 -7.72
CA THR A 123 1.91 -2.33 -6.89
C THR A 123 1.61 -2.59 -5.43
N ALA A 124 2.62 -3.02 -4.68
CA ALA A 124 2.60 -3.11 -3.22
C ALA A 124 3.85 -2.41 -2.69
N LEU A 125 3.66 -1.25 -2.05
CA LEU A 125 4.71 -0.30 -1.68
C LEU A 125 4.75 -0.11 -0.17
N ILE A 126 5.95 -0.18 0.42
CA ILE A 126 6.19 0.26 1.79
C ILE A 126 6.88 1.62 1.72
N GLY A 127 6.43 2.56 2.54
CA GLY A 127 6.84 3.94 2.42
C GLY A 127 6.56 4.79 3.64
N GLY A 128 6.56 6.09 3.41
CA GLY A 128 6.17 7.06 4.41
C GLY A 128 5.40 8.22 3.81
N ARG A 129 4.56 8.82 4.65
CA ARG A 129 3.83 10.06 4.36
C ARG A 129 4.31 11.16 5.29
N TYR A 130 4.48 12.35 4.76
CA TYR A 130 4.65 13.59 5.49
C TYR A 130 3.36 14.41 5.40
N PHE A 131 2.83 14.82 6.54
CA PHE A 131 1.65 15.68 6.63
C PHE A 131 2.08 17.11 6.94
N PHE A 132 1.52 18.09 6.21
CA PHE A 132 1.90 19.49 6.39
C PHE A 132 1.19 20.18 7.56
N ALA A 133 0.02 19.68 7.98
CA ALA A 133 -0.78 20.26 9.05
C ALA A 133 -1.35 19.16 9.96
N ASP A 134 -1.42 19.41 11.26
CA ASP A 134 -1.99 18.51 12.28
C ASP A 134 -3.47 18.80 12.58
N GLN A 135 -4.13 19.50 11.67
CA GLN A 135 -5.50 20.00 11.82
C GLN A 135 -6.52 19.11 11.09
N VAL A 136 -7.79 19.49 11.14
CA VAL A 136 -8.91 18.78 10.46
C VAL A 136 -8.63 18.53 8.98
N PHE A 137 -8.03 19.51 8.30
CA PHE A 137 -7.55 19.40 6.93
C PHE A 137 -6.03 19.29 6.94
N SER A 138 -5.51 18.25 6.31
CA SER A 138 -4.08 17.95 6.34
C SER A 138 -3.60 17.51 4.97
N PRO A 139 -3.01 18.42 4.18
CA PRO A 139 -2.29 18.05 2.98
C PRO A 139 -1.15 17.09 3.33
N TYR A 140 -0.82 16.18 2.42
CA TYR A 140 0.30 15.27 2.57
C TYR A 140 1.02 15.01 1.26
N VAL A 141 2.27 14.58 1.39
CA VAL A 141 3.04 13.90 0.34
C VAL A 141 3.60 12.61 0.89
N GLY A 142 3.80 11.61 0.06
CA GLY A 142 4.37 10.34 0.43
C GLY A 142 5.14 9.72 -0.71
N MET A 143 5.95 8.74 -0.35
CA MET A 143 6.67 7.92 -1.31
C MET A 143 6.86 6.52 -0.75
N GLY A 144 6.97 5.55 -1.64
CA GLY A 144 7.20 4.15 -1.28
C GLY A 144 7.98 3.40 -2.33
N LEU A 145 8.55 2.29 -1.89
CA LEU A 145 9.25 1.31 -2.74
C LEU A 145 8.69 -0.07 -2.41
N GLY A 146 8.73 -0.97 -3.38
CA GLY A 146 8.28 -2.33 -3.17
C GLY A 146 8.31 -3.13 -4.43
N VAL A 147 7.24 -3.88 -4.69
CA VAL A 147 7.13 -4.77 -5.83
C VAL A 147 5.83 -4.49 -6.57
N GLY A 148 5.78 -4.84 -7.85
CA GLY A 148 4.54 -4.82 -8.60
C GLY A 148 4.49 -5.93 -9.62
N VAL A 149 3.29 -6.13 -10.14
CA VAL A 149 2.96 -7.09 -11.17
C VAL A 149 2.12 -6.40 -12.23
N GLU A 150 2.34 -6.77 -13.48
CA GLU A 150 1.52 -6.32 -14.58
C GLU A 150 1.14 -7.47 -15.49
N MET A 151 -0.11 -7.44 -15.96
CA MET A 151 -0.64 -8.30 -17.00
C MET A 151 -1.09 -7.44 -18.17
N ASP A 152 -0.41 -7.58 -19.30
CA ASP A 152 -0.76 -6.89 -20.53
C ASP A 152 -1.12 -7.91 -21.63
N PHE A 153 -2.40 -7.93 -22.02
CA PHE A 153 -2.90 -8.80 -23.08
C PHE A 153 -2.76 -8.18 -24.48
N HIS A 154 -2.15 -7.00 -24.62
CA HIS A 154 -1.89 -6.37 -25.92
C HIS A 154 -0.87 -7.16 -26.76
N PHE A 155 0.05 -7.90 -26.13
CA PHE A 155 1.12 -8.65 -26.80
C PHE A 155 0.80 -10.13 -27.06
N ASP A 156 -0.47 -10.44 -27.36
CA ASP A 156 -1.06 -11.78 -27.48
C ASP A 156 -0.51 -12.66 -28.64
N LYS A 157 0.68 -12.34 -29.18
CA LYS A 157 1.36 -13.19 -30.17
C LYS A 157 2.70 -13.79 -29.73
N PHE A 158 3.48 -13.18 -28.83
CA PHE A 158 4.81 -13.73 -28.50
C PHE A 158 5.33 -13.34 -27.09
N SER A 159 5.15 -14.28 -26.15
CA SER A 159 5.97 -14.61 -24.95
C SER A 159 6.17 -13.66 -23.75
N GLU A 160 5.59 -12.46 -23.68
CA GLU A 160 5.73 -11.59 -22.50
C GLU A 160 4.36 -10.97 -22.13
N ALA A 161 3.47 -11.77 -21.53
CA ALA A 161 2.13 -11.33 -21.07
C ALA A 161 2.12 -10.88 -19.60
N PHE A 162 3.26 -10.95 -18.93
CA PHE A 162 3.39 -10.77 -17.49
C PHE A 162 4.73 -10.13 -17.16
N ALA A 163 4.71 -9.05 -16.38
CA ALA A 163 5.89 -8.43 -15.81
C ALA A 163 5.81 -8.48 -14.28
N ILE A 164 6.95 -8.70 -13.62
CA ILE A 164 7.09 -8.61 -12.17
C ILE A 164 8.44 -7.98 -11.85
N GLY A 165 8.46 -7.11 -10.86
CA GLY A 165 9.70 -6.47 -10.48
C GLY A 165 9.56 -5.43 -9.39
N PRO A 166 10.62 -4.65 -9.14
CA PRO A 166 10.64 -3.58 -8.18
C PRO A 166 9.71 -2.47 -8.67
N ALA A 167 8.96 -1.94 -7.73
CA ALA A 167 8.06 -0.83 -7.93
C ALA A 167 8.45 0.34 -7.03
N GLY A 168 8.14 1.54 -7.49
CA GLY A 168 8.22 2.76 -6.70
C GLY A 168 6.97 3.58 -6.92
N GLY A 169 6.64 4.43 -5.94
CA GLY A 169 5.49 5.30 -6.08
C GLY A 169 5.63 6.57 -5.28
N LEU A 170 4.94 7.59 -5.77
CA LEU A 170 4.75 8.88 -5.11
C LEU A 170 3.26 9.08 -4.90
N GLU A 171 2.89 9.65 -3.76
CA GLU A 171 1.50 10.00 -3.46
C GLU A 171 1.42 11.41 -2.90
N ALA A 172 0.33 12.10 -3.18
CA ALA A 172 0.03 13.40 -2.60
C ALA A 172 -1.48 13.56 -2.48
N GLY A 173 -1.94 14.30 -1.48
CA GLY A 173 -3.36 14.47 -1.30
C GLY A 173 -3.74 15.32 -0.12
N LEU A 174 -5.00 15.22 0.26
CA LEU A 174 -5.60 15.94 1.37
C LEU A 174 -6.39 14.94 2.23
N ILE A 175 -6.05 14.89 3.52
CA ILE A 175 -6.88 14.25 4.53
C ILE A 175 -7.88 15.27 5.08
N ILE A 176 -9.14 14.87 5.12
CA ILE A 176 -10.26 15.60 5.71
C ILE A 176 -10.72 14.82 6.95
N PHE A 177 -10.97 15.54 8.04
CA PHE A 177 -11.26 14.96 9.37
C PHE A 177 -10.09 14.16 9.95
N ARG A 178 -8.84 14.63 9.77
CA ARG A 178 -7.65 13.91 10.23
C ARG A 178 -7.65 13.55 11.73
N THR A 179 -8.24 14.39 12.58
CA THR A 179 -8.32 14.15 14.02
C THR A 179 -9.39 13.12 14.42
N SER A 180 -10.11 12.55 13.46
CA SER A 180 -11.16 11.55 13.66
C SER A 180 -10.61 10.13 13.56
N THR A 181 -11.32 9.16 14.14
CA THR A 181 -11.07 7.72 13.95
C THR A 181 -11.40 7.26 12.53
N THR A 182 -12.19 8.05 11.79
CA THR A 182 -12.47 7.82 10.37
C THR A 182 -12.20 9.10 9.60
N GLN A 183 -11.35 9.01 8.58
CA GLN A 183 -10.90 10.14 7.78
C GLN A 183 -11.30 9.94 6.33
N LEU A 184 -11.51 11.05 5.62
CA LEU A 184 -11.73 11.05 4.17
C LEU A 184 -10.45 11.53 3.48
N GLU A 185 -10.00 10.82 2.46
CA GLU A 185 -8.79 11.12 1.70
C GLU A 185 -9.17 11.44 0.25
N VAL A 186 -8.66 12.56 -0.25
CA VAL A 186 -8.62 12.88 -1.68
C VAL A 186 -7.18 12.79 -2.11
N GLY A 187 -6.83 11.81 -2.93
CA GLY A 187 -5.45 11.47 -3.24
C GLY A 187 -5.15 11.41 -4.73
N ALA A 188 -3.89 11.65 -5.05
CA ALA A 188 -3.28 11.38 -6.33
C ALA A 188 -2.01 10.55 -6.11
N ALA A 189 -1.81 9.54 -6.95
CA ALA A 189 -0.63 8.69 -6.90
C ALA A 189 0.00 8.55 -8.28
N TYR A 190 1.32 8.42 -8.32
CA TYR A 190 2.06 7.94 -9.47
C TYR A 190 2.83 6.70 -9.05
N ASP A 191 2.50 5.57 -9.67
CA ASP A 191 3.19 4.30 -9.49
C ASP A 191 4.03 3.99 -10.71
N MET A 192 5.18 3.35 -10.50
CA MET A 192 6.06 2.85 -11.54
C MET A 192 6.51 1.43 -11.21
N LEU A 193 6.44 0.54 -12.18
CA LEU A 193 6.92 -0.83 -12.11
C LEU A 193 8.03 -1.03 -13.14
N LEU A 194 9.14 -1.64 -12.73
CA LEU A 194 10.16 -2.12 -13.66
C LEU A 194 9.93 -3.60 -13.96
N ASP A 195 10.12 -4.02 -15.20
CA ASP A 195 10.19 -5.44 -15.55
C ASP A 195 11.56 -6.00 -15.11
N GLY A 196 11.57 -6.82 -14.05
CA GLY A 196 12.81 -7.35 -13.47
C GLY A 196 13.73 -6.25 -12.91
N PHE A 197 14.84 -5.92 -13.56
CA PHE A 197 15.71 -4.78 -13.19
C PHE A 197 16.06 -3.91 -14.41
N ASP A 198 15.25 -4.01 -15.47
CA ASP A 198 15.47 -3.28 -16.71
C ASP A 198 14.80 -1.90 -16.64
N PHE A 199 15.61 -0.85 -16.43
CA PHE A 199 15.15 0.54 -16.39
C PHE A 199 14.57 1.02 -17.74
N GLY A 200 14.84 0.32 -18.85
CA GLY A 200 14.27 0.60 -20.16
C GLY A 200 12.82 0.13 -20.32
N ARG A 201 12.37 -0.82 -19.49
CA ARG A 201 11.03 -1.41 -19.51
C ARG A 201 10.29 -1.06 -18.23
N HIS A 202 9.73 0.15 -18.20
CA HIS A 202 8.95 0.64 -17.07
C HIS A 202 7.50 0.90 -17.45
N PHE A 203 6.61 0.48 -16.59
CA PHE A 203 5.19 0.76 -16.66
C PHE A 203 4.85 1.79 -15.59
N GLY A 204 3.84 2.62 -15.80
CA GLY A 204 3.42 3.52 -14.74
C GLY A 204 2.01 4.04 -14.85
N SER A 205 1.39 4.28 -13.70
CA SER A 205 -0.01 4.71 -13.60
C SER A 205 -0.10 6.01 -12.82
N PHE A 206 -0.81 6.99 -13.37
CA PHE A 206 -1.27 8.16 -12.64
C PHE A 206 -2.69 7.92 -12.16
N SER A 207 -2.90 7.93 -10.86
CA SER A 207 -4.17 7.60 -10.21
C SER A 207 -4.72 8.80 -9.46
N PHE A 208 -6.04 9.01 -9.55
CA PHE A 208 -6.78 9.98 -8.74
C PHE A 208 -7.92 9.25 -8.03
N TYR A 209 -7.96 9.31 -6.70
CA TYR A 209 -8.85 8.47 -5.90
C TYR A 209 -9.47 9.22 -4.72
N LEU A 210 -10.60 8.67 -4.26
CA LEU A 210 -11.21 8.96 -2.98
C LEU A 210 -11.07 7.73 -2.09
N ALA A 211 -10.59 7.92 -0.86
CA ALA A 211 -10.41 6.83 0.09
C ALA A 211 -10.99 7.16 1.47
N ILE A 212 -11.29 6.11 2.23
CA ILE A 212 -11.71 6.18 3.63
C ILE A 212 -10.62 5.49 4.45
N ASN A 213 -10.12 6.20 5.46
CA ASN A 213 -9.14 5.69 6.42
C ASN A 213 -9.85 5.42 7.75
N TYR A 214 -9.77 4.21 8.32
CA TYR A 214 -10.48 3.84 9.56
C TYR A 214 -9.74 2.82 10.44
#